data_AF-A0A6F8VBV0-F1
#
_entry.id   AF-A0A6F8VBV0-F1
#
_cell.length_a   1.000
_cell.length_b   1.000
_cell.length_c   1.000
_cell.angle_alpha   90.00
_cell.angle_beta   90.00
_cell.angle_gamma   90.00
#
_symmetry.space_group_name_H-M   'P 1'
#
loop_
_entity.id
_entity.type
_entity.pdbx_description
1 polymer ?
#
loop_
_entity_poly.entity_id
_entity_poly.type
_entity_poly.pdbx_seq_one_letter_code
_entity_poly.pdbx_strand_id
1 'polypeptide(L)'
;MDYVQPLGGAAGAPYVDANPALAIEGSAVPAAAIEHPMREIMAVITGAGMAGSGADLTQLKQAIERMIDAQSGNYALDTGVANAYVVALNPAIAAYGDGMTVRVKIVNANTGASTLNAGGGAVPLVNDVGGALAAGDLPAGGIVTATYIASAASFYITAMVQSQGDARYATLAQFTGANQSLSSNGYQKLPGGLIIQWGSYPAGAATGTITFPITFPNACLTCQATDNNNVATQVASIATLTTASNFAFAAAQGASAYASVGTFNWLAVGY
;
A
#
# COMPACT_ATOMS: atom_id res chain seq x y z
N MET A 1 -7.08 -32.16 -30.09
CA MET A 1 -7.50 -32.91 -31.29
C MET A 1 -7.76 -34.38 -31.01
N ASP A 2 -8.79 -34.94 -31.66
CA ASP A 2 -9.02 -36.38 -31.73
C ASP A 2 -8.00 -37.09 -32.64
N TYR A 3 -7.67 -38.34 -32.34
CA TYR A 3 -6.76 -39.13 -33.17
C TYR A 3 -7.38 -39.49 -34.51
N VAL A 4 -6.64 -39.28 -35.61
CA VAL A 4 -7.04 -39.65 -36.96
C VAL A 4 -6.23 -40.87 -37.40
N GLN A 5 -6.90 -42.02 -37.56
CA GLN A 5 -6.28 -43.29 -37.98
C GLN A 5 -5.81 -43.28 -39.45
N PRO A 6 -4.91 -44.19 -39.87
CA PRO A 6 -4.53 -44.35 -41.28
C PRO A 6 -5.70 -44.53 -42.23
N LEU A 7 -5.54 -44.08 -43.47
CA LEU A 7 -6.57 -44.21 -44.51
C LEU A 7 -6.83 -45.70 -44.78
N GLY A 8 -8.10 -46.13 -44.63
CA GLY A 8 -8.50 -47.53 -44.77
C GLY A 8 -8.16 -48.43 -43.56
N GLY A 9 -7.51 -47.89 -42.53
CA GLY A 9 -7.24 -48.60 -41.27
C GLY A 9 -8.47 -48.67 -40.36
N ALA A 10 -8.47 -49.63 -39.44
CA ALA A 10 -9.50 -49.75 -38.41
C ALA A 10 -9.45 -48.57 -37.41
N ALA A 11 -10.54 -48.39 -36.65
CA ALA A 11 -10.62 -47.37 -35.60
C ALA A 11 -9.43 -47.47 -34.63
N GLY A 12 -8.66 -46.38 -34.51
CA GLY A 12 -7.49 -46.31 -33.61
C GLY A 12 -6.26 -47.12 -34.06
N ALA A 13 -6.23 -47.61 -35.31
CA ALA A 13 -5.05 -48.29 -35.83
C ALA A 13 -3.82 -47.35 -35.85
N PRO A 14 -2.63 -47.82 -35.46
CA PRO A 14 -1.41 -47.00 -35.49
C PRO A 14 -0.92 -46.79 -36.94
N TYR A 15 -0.17 -45.71 -37.16
CA TYR A 15 0.60 -45.55 -38.39
C TYR A 15 1.81 -46.48 -38.38
N VAL A 16 2.02 -47.19 -39.48
CA VAL A 16 3.13 -48.12 -39.69
C VAL A 16 3.99 -47.61 -40.84
N ASP A 17 5.30 -47.59 -40.64
CA ASP A 17 6.26 -47.20 -41.68
C ASP A 17 6.34 -48.22 -42.82
N ALA A 18 6.67 -47.75 -44.01
CA ALA A 18 6.95 -48.64 -45.12
C ALA A 18 8.23 -49.46 -44.86
N ASN A 19 8.24 -50.73 -45.30
CA ASN A 19 9.45 -51.54 -45.34
C ASN A 19 9.73 -51.96 -46.79
N PRO A 20 10.53 -51.16 -47.54
CA PRO A 20 10.85 -51.44 -48.93
C PRO A 20 11.59 -52.78 -49.13
N ALA A 21 12.39 -53.22 -48.16
CA ALA A 21 13.15 -54.47 -48.24
C ALA A 21 12.24 -55.71 -48.19
N LEU A 22 11.04 -55.57 -47.61
CA LEU A 22 10.01 -56.61 -47.56
C LEU A 22 8.84 -56.32 -48.50
N ALA A 23 8.94 -55.30 -49.36
CA ALA A 23 7.85 -54.83 -50.21
C ALA A 23 6.54 -54.53 -49.44
N ILE A 24 6.66 -54.05 -48.20
CA ILE A 24 5.52 -53.63 -47.38
C ILE A 24 5.31 -52.12 -47.57
N GLU A 25 4.14 -51.74 -48.06
CA GLU A 25 3.72 -50.34 -48.13
C GLU A 25 3.41 -49.79 -46.73
N GLY A 26 3.76 -48.53 -46.51
CA GLY A 26 3.47 -47.82 -45.27
C GLY A 26 2.01 -47.39 -45.19
N SER A 27 1.60 -47.00 -43.99
CA SER A 27 0.26 -46.46 -43.75
C SER A 27 0.04 -45.16 -44.51
N ALA A 28 -1.04 -45.11 -45.30
CA ALA A 28 -1.45 -43.89 -45.99
C ALA A 28 -2.00 -42.86 -44.98
N VAL A 29 -1.45 -41.64 -45.02
CA VAL A 29 -1.81 -40.56 -44.09
C VAL A 29 -3.01 -39.77 -44.62
N PRO A 30 -4.16 -39.76 -43.93
CA PRO A 30 -5.27 -38.89 -44.30
C PRO A 30 -4.91 -37.41 -44.12
N ALA A 31 -5.46 -36.55 -44.99
CA ALA A 31 -5.21 -35.11 -44.93
C ALA A 31 -5.56 -34.50 -43.55
N ALA A 32 -6.65 -34.97 -42.92
CA ALA A 32 -7.07 -34.50 -41.60
C ALA A 32 -6.01 -34.69 -40.51
N ALA A 33 -5.19 -35.75 -40.60
CA ALA A 33 -4.11 -36.01 -39.63
C ALA A 33 -3.00 -34.96 -39.67
N ILE A 34 -2.85 -34.24 -40.79
CA ILE A 34 -1.85 -33.18 -41.00
C ILE A 34 -2.49 -31.80 -40.83
N GLU A 35 -3.68 -31.63 -41.39
CA GLU A 35 -4.36 -30.34 -41.50
C GLU A 35 -4.94 -29.84 -40.16
N HIS A 36 -5.52 -30.74 -39.37
CA HIS A 36 -6.07 -30.37 -38.06
C HIS A 36 -5.00 -29.81 -37.10
N PRO A 37 -3.81 -30.45 -36.92
CA PRO A 37 -2.77 -29.87 -36.08
C PRO A 37 -2.30 -28.51 -36.59
N MET A 38 -2.22 -28.34 -37.92
CA MET A 38 -1.85 -27.05 -38.51
C MET A 38 -2.88 -25.96 -38.20
N ARG A 39 -4.19 -26.26 -38.21
CA ARG A 39 -5.22 -25.30 -37.79
C ARG A 39 -5.18 -24.99 -36.31
N GLU A 40 -4.95 -25.97 -35.43
CA GLU A 40 -4.80 -25.72 -33.98
C GLU A 40 -3.61 -24.79 -33.71
N ILE A 41 -2.48 -25.01 -34.39
CA ILE A 41 -1.30 -24.13 -34.31
C ILE A 41 -1.63 -22.73 -34.85
N MET A 42 -2.32 -22.63 -35.99
CA MET A 42 -2.72 -21.34 -36.55
C MET A 42 -3.72 -20.59 -35.66
N ALA A 43 -4.59 -21.29 -34.95
CA ALA A 43 -5.51 -20.69 -33.98
C ALA A 43 -4.75 -20.04 -32.82
N VAL A 44 -3.66 -20.65 -32.33
CA VAL A 44 -2.79 -20.03 -31.32
C VAL A 44 -2.11 -18.77 -31.86
N ILE A 45 -1.56 -18.83 -33.09
CA ILE A 45 -0.86 -17.70 -33.72
C ILE A 45 -1.80 -16.51 -33.94
N THR A 46 -2.97 -16.77 -34.53
CA THR A 46 -4.00 -15.74 -34.75
C THR A 46 -4.59 -15.23 -33.44
N GLY A 47 -4.80 -16.10 -32.45
CA GLY A 47 -5.22 -15.73 -31.10
C GLY A 47 -4.23 -14.80 -30.38
N ALA A 48 -2.94 -14.92 -30.67
CA ALA A 48 -1.89 -14.01 -30.20
C ALA A 48 -1.81 -12.68 -30.99
N GLY A 49 -2.75 -12.42 -31.91
CA GLY A 49 -2.75 -11.23 -32.76
C GLY A 49 -1.59 -11.21 -33.77
N MET A 50 -1.07 -12.37 -34.15
CA MET A 50 -0.04 -12.54 -35.17
C MET A 50 -0.65 -13.11 -36.45
N ALA A 51 -0.07 -12.76 -37.61
CA ALA A 51 -0.41 -13.39 -38.88
C ALA A 51 0.55 -14.56 -39.12
N GLY A 52 0.01 -15.70 -39.57
CA GLY A 52 0.83 -16.86 -39.91
C GLY A 52 1.79 -16.59 -41.08
N SER A 53 3.00 -17.11 -41.00
CA SER A 53 4.03 -16.96 -42.04
C SER A 53 4.73 -18.29 -42.31
N GLY A 54 4.76 -18.74 -43.58
CA GLY A 54 5.51 -19.93 -43.97
C GLY A 54 7.03 -19.77 -43.91
N ALA A 55 7.52 -18.52 -43.76
CA ALA A 55 8.95 -18.22 -43.62
C ALA A 55 9.43 -18.23 -42.16
N ASP A 56 8.52 -18.19 -41.19
CA ASP A 56 8.85 -18.16 -39.76
C ASP A 56 8.50 -19.49 -39.08
N LEU A 57 9.53 -20.29 -38.80
CA LEU A 57 9.39 -21.57 -38.10
C LEU A 57 9.32 -21.43 -36.57
N THR A 58 9.34 -20.20 -36.05
CA THR A 58 9.27 -19.89 -34.60
C THR A 58 7.97 -19.22 -34.19
N GLN A 59 7.04 -18.97 -35.13
CA GLN A 59 5.77 -18.27 -34.92
C GLN A 59 4.90 -18.85 -33.79
N LEU A 60 4.88 -20.17 -33.57
CA LEU A 60 4.13 -20.78 -32.47
C LEU A 60 4.73 -20.41 -31.10
N LYS A 61 6.06 -20.43 -30.99
CA LYS A 61 6.76 -20.01 -29.77
C LYS A 61 6.52 -18.52 -29.49
N GLN A 62 6.67 -17.68 -30.51
CA GLN A 62 6.41 -16.24 -30.41
C GLN A 62 4.95 -15.95 -30.01
N ALA A 63 3.98 -16.70 -30.55
CA ALA A 63 2.56 -16.55 -30.19
C ALA A 63 2.32 -16.88 -28.72
N ILE A 64 2.89 -17.99 -28.23
CA ILE A 64 2.79 -18.39 -26.82
C ILE A 64 3.47 -17.34 -25.92
N GLU A 65 4.68 -16.90 -26.26
CA GLU A 65 5.40 -15.85 -25.52
C GLU A 65 4.61 -14.54 -25.49
N ARG A 66 4.02 -14.14 -26.61
CA ARG A 66 3.22 -12.90 -26.71
C ARG A 66 1.90 -12.99 -25.95
N MET A 67 1.26 -14.16 -25.90
CA MET A 67 0.08 -14.40 -25.06
C MET A 67 0.43 -14.36 -23.56
N ILE A 68 1.60 -14.89 -23.19
CA ILE A 68 2.14 -14.81 -21.82
C ILE A 68 2.50 -13.35 -21.47
N ASP A 69 3.16 -12.62 -22.36
CA ASP A 69 3.57 -11.23 -22.15
C ASP A 69 2.39 -10.25 -22.16
N ALA A 70 1.37 -10.48 -23.00
CA ALA A 70 0.13 -9.71 -22.99
C ALA A 70 -0.66 -9.90 -21.67
N GLN A 71 -0.47 -11.00 -20.98
CA GLN A 71 -0.98 -11.23 -19.62
C GLN A 71 -0.03 -10.68 -18.56
N SER A 72 1.28 -10.79 -18.76
CA SER A 72 2.35 -10.29 -17.88
C SER A 72 2.53 -8.78 -18.03
N GLY A 73 1.60 -8.02 -17.47
CA GLY A 73 1.65 -6.56 -17.55
C GLY A 73 0.29 -5.87 -17.58
N ASN A 74 -0.74 -6.60 -17.99
CA ASN A 74 -2.10 -6.11 -18.03
C ASN A 74 -2.76 -6.24 -16.65
N TYR A 75 -3.74 -5.39 -16.36
CA TYR A 75 -4.57 -5.53 -15.18
C TYR A 75 -5.92 -6.10 -15.57
N ALA A 76 -6.49 -6.95 -14.73
CA ALA A 76 -7.89 -7.30 -14.81
C ALA A 76 -8.71 -6.19 -14.14
N LEU A 77 -9.78 -5.75 -14.80
CA LEU A 77 -10.68 -4.76 -14.23
C LEU A 77 -11.51 -5.42 -13.13
N ASP A 78 -11.53 -4.81 -11.94
CA ASP A 78 -12.47 -5.17 -10.89
C ASP A 78 -13.91 -4.89 -11.34
N THR A 79 -14.78 -5.88 -11.22
CA THR A 79 -16.21 -5.82 -11.52
C THR A 79 -17.07 -6.05 -10.29
N GLY A 80 -16.43 -6.22 -9.13
CA GLY A 80 -17.07 -6.42 -7.85
C GLY A 80 -17.54 -5.13 -7.19
N VAL A 81 -17.76 -5.22 -5.89
CA VAL A 81 -18.17 -4.10 -5.03
C VAL A 81 -17.07 -3.81 -4.01
N ALA A 82 -17.18 -2.68 -3.29
CA ALA A 82 -16.23 -2.35 -2.24
C ALA A 82 -16.05 -3.54 -1.27
N ASN A 83 -14.78 -3.87 -0.97
CA ASN A 83 -14.37 -4.98 -0.11
C ASN A 83 -14.64 -6.41 -0.66
N ALA A 84 -15.29 -6.56 -1.81
CA ALA A 84 -15.53 -7.85 -2.47
C ALA A 84 -15.22 -7.73 -3.96
N TYR A 85 -13.93 -7.84 -4.27
CA TYR A 85 -13.41 -7.63 -5.62
C TYR A 85 -13.52 -8.87 -6.48
N VAL A 86 -13.87 -8.68 -7.74
CA VAL A 86 -14.04 -9.78 -8.70
C VAL A 86 -13.36 -9.43 -10.00
N VAL A 87 -12.48 -10.31 -10.46
CA VAL A 87 -11.79 -10.18 -11.74
C VAL A 87 -11.96 -11.44 -12.58
N ALA A 88 -12.18 -11.24 -13.88
CA ALA A 88 -12.24 -12.33 -14.84
C ALA A 88 -10.89 -12.45 -15.55
N LEU A 89 -10.14 -13.51 -15.24
CA LEU A 89 -8.93 -13.86 -15.98
C LEU A 89 -9.29 -14.54 -17.31
N ASN A 90 -8.48 -14.30 -18.33
CA ASN A 90 -8.59 -14.98 -19.62
C ASN A 90 -7.20 -15.57 -19.96
N PRO A 91 -7.05 -16.90 -20.05
CA PRO A 91 -8.10 -17.92 -19.90
C PRO A 91 -8.65 -17.98 -18.46
N ALA A 92 -9.92 -18.36 -18.33
CA ALA A 92 -10.55 -18.51 -17.02
C ALA A 92 -9.89 -19.65 -16.23
N ILE A 93 -9.68 -19.43 -14.94
CA ILE A 93 -9.11 -20.42 -14.02
C ILE A 93 -10.20 -20.97 -13.09
N ALA A 94 -10.07 -22.24 -12.70
CA ALA A 94 -10.99 -22.91 -11.77
C ALA A 94 -10.43 -23.08 -10.35
N ALA A 95 -9.12 -22.88 -10.17
CA ALA A 95 -8.43 -22.98 -8.88
C ALA A 95 -7.18 -22.10 -8.87
N TYR A 96 -6.73 -21.70 -7.68
CA TYR A 96 -5.53 -20.90 -7.48
C TYR A 96 -4.31 -21.80 -7.22
N GLY A 97 -3.25 -21.60 -8.01
CA GLY A 97 -1.93 -22.20 -7.76
C GLY A 97 -1.11 -21.35 -6.79
N ASP A 98 -0.27 -21.98 -5.98
CA ASP A 98 0.65 -21.27 -5.09
C ASP A 98 1.59 -20.35 -5.89
N GLY A 99 1.77 -19.11 -5.43
CA GLY A 99 2.56 -18.09 -6.13
C GLY A 99 1.85 -17.42 -7.33
N MET A 100 0.61 -17.80 -7.64
CA MET A 100 -0.14 -17.19 -8.75
C MET A 100 -0.36 -15.71 -8.47
N THR A 101 0.05 -14.86 -9.42
CA THR A 101 -0.02 -13.40 -9.26
C THR A 101 -1.05 -12.80 -10.22
N VAL A 102 -1.87 -11.89 -9.70
CA VAL A 102 -2.93 -11.18 -10.43
C VAL A 102 -2.78 -9.68 -10.22
N ARG A 103 -2.83 -8.92 -11.31
CA ARG A 103 -2.89 -7.45 -11.26
C ARG A 103 -4.33 -7.01 -11.42
N VAL A 104 -4.83 -6.20 -10.49
CA VAL A 104 -6.22 -5.77 -10.43
C VAL A 104 -6.29 -4.26 -10.46
N LYS A 105 -7.12 -3.69 -11.35
CA LYS A 105 -7.49 -2.27 -11.27
C LYS A 105 -8.76 -2.14 -10.45
N ILE A 106 -8.63 -1.55 -9.27
CA ILE A 106 -9.68 -1.37 -8.29
C ILE A 106 -10.69 -0.35 -8.79
N VAL A 107 -11.98 -0.66 -8.73
CA VAL A 107 -13.05 0.28 -9.11
C VAL A 107 -13.60 1.00 -7.88
N ASN A 108 -13.87 0.25 -6.82
CA ASN A 108 -14.45 0.80 -5.59
C ASN A 108 -13.41 0.78 -4.48
N ALA A 109 -13.19 1.92 -3.81
CA ALA A 109 -12.22 1.98 -2.72
C ALA A 109 -12.63 1.07 -1.56
N ASN A 110 -11.66 0.41 -0.91
CA ASN A 110 -11.96 -0.41 0.26
C ASN A 110 -12.22 0.46 1.51
N THR A 111 -13.08 -0.05 2.38
CA THR A 111 -13.39 0.56 3.69
C THR A 111 -12.97 -0.34 4.86
N GLY A 112 -12.39 -1.51 4.58
CA GLY A 112 -11.93 -2.47 5.58
C GLY A 112 -11.44 -3.77 4.94
N ALA A 113 -11.58 -4.87 5.69
CA ALA A 113 -11.18 -6.20 5.27
C ALA A 113 -11.82 -6.56 3.92
N SER A 114 -11.01 -7.05 2.99
CA SER A 114 -11.43 -7.27 1.61
C SER A 114 -11.19 -8.71 1.15
N THR A 115 -11.87 -9.09 0.07
CA THR A 115 -11.70 -10.38 -0.62
C THR A 115 -11.42 -10.17 -2.11
N LEU A 116 -10.78 -11.15 -2.74
CA LEU A 116 -10.58 -11.20 -4.18
C LEU A 116 -11.06 -12.55 -4.73
N ASN A 117 -11.87 -12.50 -5.79
CA ASN A 117 -12.19 -13.65 -6.63
C ASN A 117 -11.61 -13.43 -8.03
N ALA A 118 -10.60 -14.21 -8.40
CA ALA A 118 -9.98 -14.22 -9.72
C ALA A 118 -10.38 -15.43 -10.60
N GLY A 119 -11.46 -16.13 -10.23
CA GLY A 119 -12.02 -17.28 -10.96
C GLY A 119 -12.11 -18.56 -10.13
N GLY A 120 -11.22 -18.75 -9.17
CA GLY A 120 -11.17 -19.91 -8.27
C GLY A 120 -12.05 -19.80 -7.01
N GLY A 121 -12.86 -18.74 -6.89
CA GLY A 121 -13.68 -18.45 -5.70
C GLY A 121 -13.14 -17.30 -4.85
N ALA A 122 -13.99 -16.68 -4.02
CA ALA A 122 -13.57 -15.55 -3.19
C ALA A 122 -12.69 -16.01 -2.02
N VAL A 123 -11.51 -15.41 -1.88
CA VAL A 123 -10.59 -15.64 -0.75
C VAL A 123 -10.15 -14.30 -0.15
N PRO A 124 -9.63 -14.27 1.09
CA PRO A 124 -9.16 -13.03 1.71
C PRO A 124 -8.08 -12.34 0.87
N LEU A 125 -8.18 -11.01 0.77
CA LEU A 125 -7.15 -10.14 0.23
C LEU A 125 -6.53 -9.37 1.39
N VAL A 126 -5.26 -9.63 1.65
CA VAL A 126 -4.51 -9.18 2.82
C VAL A 126 -3.32 -8.31 2.43
N ASN A 127 -2.79 -7.56 3.38
CA ASN A 127 -1.59 -6.76 3.19
C ASN A 127 -0.32 -7.65 3.06
N ASP A 128 0.84 -7.03 2.85
CA ASP A 128 2.09 -7.76 2.60
C ASP A 128 2.60 -8.62 3.79
N VAL A 129 2.02 -8.47 4.99
CA VAL A 129 2.31 -9.29 6.18
C VAL A 129 1.16 -10.24 6.56
N GLY A 130 0.08 -10.29 5.79
CA GLY A 130 -1.07 -11.19 6.04
C GLY A 130 -2.15 -10.63 6.97
N GLY A 131 -2.06 -9.36 7.35
CA GLY A 131 -3.10 -8.67 8.10
C GLY A 131 -4.27 -8.22 7.21
N ALA A 132 -5.45 -8.06 7.82
CA ALA A 132 -6.61 -7.52 7.13
C ALA A 132 -6.34 -6.08 6.63
N LEU A 133 -6.86 -5.75 5.46
CA LEU A 133 -6.79 -4.40 4.91
C LEU A 133 -7.65 -3.42 5.71
N ALA A 134 -7.20 -2.17 5.79
CA ALA A 134 -7.91 -1.05 6.38
C ALA A 134 -8.41 -0.09 5.29
N ALA A 135 -9.37 0.78 5.65
CA ALA A 135 -9.94 1.75 4.73
C ALA A 135 -8.86 2.57 4.01
N GLY A 136 -8.92 2.62 2.68
CA GLY A 136 -7.98 3.36 1.85
C GLY A 136 -6.75 2.58 1.36
N ASP A 137 -6.51 1.36 1.83
CA ASP A 137 -5.40 0.51 1.34
C ASP A 137 -5.53 0.16 -0.16
N LEU A 138 -6.75 0.17 -0.70
CA LEU A 138 -7.10 -0.05 -2.09
C LEU A 138 -7.91 1.14 -2.60
N PRO A 139 -7.27 2.21 -3.09
CA PRO A 139 -7.98 3.38 -3.61
C PRO A 139 -8.65 3.08 -4.96
N ALA A 140 -9.80 3.70 -5.22
CA ALA A 140 -10.49 3.63 -6.50
C ALA A 140 -9.58 4.12 -7.64
N GLY A 141 -9.52 3.35 -8.73
CA GLY A 141 -8.62 3.59 -9.87
C GLY A 141 -7.19 3.07 -9.68
N GLY A 142 -6.80 2.67 -8.46
CA GLY A 142 -5.50 2.09 -8.15
C GLY A 142 -5.29 0.73 -8.82
N ILE A 143 -4.05 0.43 -9.19
CA ILE A 143 -3.66 -0.90 -9.70
C ILE A 143 -2.83 -1.59 -8.63
N VAL A 144 -3.26 -2.78 -8.20
CA VAL A 144 -2.57 -3.58 -7.20
C VAL A 144 -2.15 -4.93 -7.75
N THR A 145 -1.05 -5.45 -7.23
CA THR A 145 -0.55 -6.79 -7.56
C THR A 145 -0.77 -7.69 -6.35
N ALA A 146 -1.53 -8.77 -6.54
CA ALA A 146 -1.92 -9.72 -5.51
C ALA A 146 -1.38 -11.11 -5.84
N THR A 147 -0.66 -11.73 -4.92
CA THR A 147 -0.07 -13.08 -5.07
C THR A 147 -0.77 -14.06 -4.14
N TYR A 148 -1.28 -15.16 -4.69
CA TYR A 148 -1.92 -16.22 -3.92
C TYR A 148 -0.87 -17.03 -3.17
N ILE A 149 -1.10 -17.25 -1.88
CA ILE A 149 -0.28 -18.12 -1.03
C ILE A 149 -1.18 -19.27 -0.55
N ALA A 150 -0.88 -20.49 -1.00
CA ALA A 150 -1.73 -21.65 -0.77
C ALA A 150 -1.80 -22.05 0.71
N SER A 151 -0.70 -21.90 1.46
CA SER A 151 -0.66 -22.21 2.90
C SER A 151 -1.52 -21.28 3.76
N ALA A 152 -1.75 -20.05 3.28
CA ALA A 152 -2.60 -19.05 3.93
C ALA A 152 -4.02 -18.97 3.33
N ALA A 153 -4.27 -19.69 2.24
CA ALA A 153 -5.50 -19.63 1.44
C ALA A 153 -5.96 -18.18 1.14
N SER A 154 -5.01 -17.29 0.87
CA SER A 154 -5.24 -15.84 0.76
C SER A 154 -4.36 -15.21 -0.32
N PHE A 155 -4.84 -14.09 -0.88
CA PHE A 155 -4.05 -13.22 -1.75
C PHE A 155 -3.35 -12.15 -0.92
N TYR A 156 -2.03 -12.03 -1.08
CA TYR A 156 -1.22 -11.00 -0.47
C TYR A 156 -0.95 -9.89 -1.48
N ILE A 157 -1.21 -8.64 -1.10
CA ILE A 157 -0.74 -7.50 -1.88
C ILE A 157 0.79 -7.45 -1.74
N THR A 158 1.50 -7.36 -2.86
CA THR A 158 2.98 -7.40 -2.89
C THR A 158 3.65 -6.04 -2.70
N ALA A 159 2.87 -4.99 -2.48
CA ALA A 159 3.33 -3.65 -2.14
C ALA A 159 2.87 -3.28 -0.74
N MET A 160 3.69 -2.49 -0.03
CA MET A 160 3.28 -1.89 1.23
C MET A 160 2.04 -1.01 1.01
N VAL A 161 1.02 -1.21 1.83
CA VAL A 161 -0.20 -0.40 1.80
C VAL A 161 -0.11 0.77 2.79
N GLN A 162 -1.00 1.75 2.66
CA GLN A 162 -0.98 2.95 3.49
C GLN A 162 -1.05 2.61 4.98
N SER A 163 -1.91 1.66 5.39
CA SER A 163 -2.02 1.25 6.79
C SER A 163 -0.70 0.73 7.40
N GLN A 164 0.17 0.15 6.58
CA GLN A 164 1.48 -0.35 7.02
C GLN A 164 2.52 0.75 7.10
N GLY A 165 2.44 1.74 6.20
CA GLY A 165 3.19 2.97 6.29
C GLY A 165 2.82 3.75 7.55
N ASP A 166 1.53 3.96 7.79
CA ASP A 166 1.00 4.72 8.92
C ASP A 166 1.30 4.05 10.27
N ALA A 167 1.39 2.71 10.31
CA ALA A 167 1.82 1.98 11.50
C ALA A 167 3.33 2.11 11.78
N ARG A 168 4.15 2.35 10.75
CA ARG A 168 5.62 2.37 10.85
C ARG A 168 6.20 3.78 10.96
N TYR A 169 5.51 4.78 10.43
CA TYR A 169 5.97 6.16 10.38
C TYR A 169 5.06 7.08 11.16
N ALA A 170 5.65 8.12 11.77
CA ALA A 170 4.84 9.18 12.35
C ALA A 170 4.12 9.94 11.24
N THR A 171 2.80 10.06 11.34
CA THR A 171 1.97 10.72 10.33
C THR A 171 1.66 12.16 10.74
N LEU A 172 1.36 13.03 9.76
CA LEU A 172 1.00 14.43 10.03
C LEU A 172 -0.24 14.55 10.94
N ALA A 173 -1.15 13.58 10.88
CA ALA A 173 -2.33 13.51 11.74
C ALA A 173 -1.96 13.44 13.24
N GLN A 174 -0.82 12.85 13.58
CA GLN A 174 -0.37 12.77 14.97
C GLN A 174 0.16 14.10 15.51
N PHE A 175 0.47 15.08 14.66
CA PHE A 175 0.94 16.41 15.05
C PHE A 175 -0.15 17.50 14.95
N THR A 176 -1.29 17.21 14.30
CA THR A 176 -2.32 18.22 14.01
C THR A 176 -3.61 18.00 14.82
N GLY A 177 -4.64 18.83 14.60
CA GLY A 177 -5.92 18.73 15.31
C GLY A 177 -5.79 18.98 16.81
N ALA A 178 -6.33 18.07 17.64
CA ALA A 178 -6.26 18.17 19.10
C ALA A 178 -4.83 18.06 19.69
N ASN A 179 -3.84 17.72 18.85
CA ASN A 179 -2.44 17.64 19.22
C ASN A 179 -1.69 18.97 19.10
N GLN A 180 -2.33 20.04 18.62
CA GLN A 180 -1.71 21.37 18.58
C GLN A 180 -2.69 22.51 18.90
N SER A 181 -2.16 23.62 19.38
CA SER A 181 -2.80 24.94 19.34
C SER A 181 -1.76 25.98 18.94
N LEU A 182 -1.95 26.62 17.78
CA LEU A 182 -1.04 27.65 17.25
C LEU A 182 -1.45 29.08 17.66
N SER A 183 -2.17 29.21 18.77
CA SER A 183 -2.49 30.49 19.41
C SER A 183 -1.23 31.14 20.01
N SER A 184 -1.34 32.44 20.34
CA SER A 184 -0.26 33.19 20.99
C SER A 184 0.27 32.51 22.25
N ASN A 185 -0.62 31.91 23.04
CA ASN A 185 -0.29 30.94 24.09
C ASN A 185 -0.76 29.58 23.61
N GLY A 186 0.16 28.70 23.24
CA GLY A 186 -0.11 27.52 22.43
C GLY A 186 0.68 26.29 22.86
N TYR A 187 0.45 25.19 22.15
CA TYR A 187 1.13 23.93 22.43
C TYR A 187 1.26 23.03 21.19
N GLN A 188 2.20 22.10 21.27
CA GLN A 188 2.38 20.97 20.37
C GLN A 188 2.60 19.70 21.21
N LYS A 189 1.74 18.70 21.04
CA LYS A 189 1.96 17.33 21.54
C LYS A 189 2.74 16.57 20.47
N LEU A 190 3.77 15.85 20.88
CA LEU A 190 4.61 15.04 20.00
C LEU A 190 4.23 13.55 20.12
N PRO A 191 4.27 12.79 19.01
CA PRO A 191 4.24 11.33 19.08
C PRO A 191 5.38 10.85 19.99
N GLY A 192 5.03 10.02 20.98
CA GLY A 192 5.96 9.60 22.04
C GLY A 192 5.71 10.26 23.41
N GLY A 193 4.81 11.24 23.48
CA GLY A 193 4.26 11.75 24.76
C GLY A 193 4.84 13.06 25.25
N LEU A 194 5.93 13.55 24.67
CA LEU A 194 6.48 14.87 25.00
C LEU A 194 5.54 15.98 24.50
N ILE A 195 5.42 17.05 25.26
CA ILE A 195 4.60 18.21 24.99
C ILE A 195 5.49 19.46 25.08
N ILE A 196 5.38 20.33 24.08
CA ILE A 196 6.00 21.66 24.05
C ILE A 196 4.86 22.68 24.17
N GLN A 197 4.97 23.61 25.11
CA GLN A 197 4.03 24.72 25.28
C GLN A 197 4.78 26.05 25.20
N TRP A 198 4.15 27.08 24.67
CA TRP A 198 4.73 28.42 24.58
C TRP A 198 3.69 29.49 24.89
N GLY A 199 4.18 30.69 25.17
CA GLY A 199 3.34 31.84 25.29
C GLY A 199 4.09 33.14 25.51
N SER A 200 3.30 34.20 25.66
CA SER A 200 3.76 35.50 26.12
C SER A 200 2.90 35.99 27.28
N TYR A 201 3.49 36.77 28.16
CA TYR A 201 2.77 37.33 29.30
C TYR A 201 3.21 38.76 29.60
N PRO A 202 2.29 39.74 29.62
CA PRO A 202 2.57 41.11 30.07
C PRO A 202 2.47 41.19 31.60
N ALA A 203 3.58 40.99 32.29
CA ALA A 203 3.64 41.02 33.74
C ALA A 203 3.65 42.47 34.30
N GLY A 204 2.52 42.87 34.87
CA GLY A 204 2.38 44.12 35.62
C GLY A 204 3.02 44.12 37.02
N ALA A 205 3.46 42.96 37.52
CA ALA A 205 4.07 42.78 38.84
C ALA A 205 5.36 41.97 38.72
N ALA A 206 6.25 42.08 39.71
CA ALA A 206 7.55 41.39 39.72
C ALA A 206 7.46 39.88 39.99
N THR A 207 6.35 39.39 40.54
CA THR A 207 6.07 37.97 40.78
C THR A 207 4.66 37.61 40.35
N GLY A 208 4.43 36.34 40.05
CA GLY A 208 3.11 35.82 39.71
C GLY A 208 3.15 34.38 39.24
N THR A 209 1.99 33.89 38.81
CA THR A 209 1.82 32.52 38.30
C THR A 209 1.13 32.57 36.94
N ILE A 210 1.61 31.76 36.00
CA ILE A 210 1.04 31.62 34.67
C ILE A 210 0.59 30.17 34.48
N THR A 211 -0.66 30.00 34.10
CA THR A 211 -1.24 28.69 33.75
C THR A 211 -0.84 28.32 32.33
N PHE A 212 -0.35 27.10 32.15
CA PHE A 212 -0.07 26.56 30.83
C PHE A 212 -1.36 26.38 30.01
N PRO A 213 -1.33 26.49 28.67
CA PRO A 213 -2.47 26.21 27.80
C PRO A 213 -3.15 24.88 28.08
N ILE A 214 -2.37 23.84 28.40
CA ILE A 214 -2.84 22.55 28.89
C ILE A 214 -2.00 22.08 30.09
N THR A 215 -2.59 21.28 30.97
CA THR A 215 -1.83 20.58 32.02
C THR A 215 -0.96 19.48 31.41
N PHE A 216 0.32 19.44 31.77
CA PHE A 216 1.17 18.29 31.48
C PHE A 216 0.64 17.06 32.24
N PRO A 217 0.35 15.93 31.57
CA PRO A 217 -0.25 14.76 32.23
C PRO A 217 0.54 14.20 33.42
N ASN A 218 1.88 14.30 33.40
CA ASN A 218 2.76 13.80 34.45
C ASN A 218 3.55 14.93 35.11
N ALA A 219 4.37 15.66 34.34
CA ALA A 219 5.28 16.65 34.88
C ALA A 219 5.72 17.70 33.84
N CYS A 220 5.92 18.94 34.31
CA CYS A 220 6.69 19.93 33.58
C CYS A 220 8.19 19.74 33.91
N LEU A 221 9.02 19.50 32.90
CA LEU A 221 10.44 19.22 33.06
C LEU A 221 11.29 20.49 33.06
N THR A 222 10.91 21.48 32.24
CA THR A 222 11.59 22.77 32.15
C THR A 222 10.62 23.84 31.68
N CYS A 223 10.80 25.04 32.21
CA CYS A 223 10.15 26.24 31.73
C CYS A 223 11.20 27.34 31.71
N GLN A 224 11.45 27.87 30.53
CA GLN A 224 12.39 28.96 30.31
C GLN A 224 11.60 30.16 29.84
N ALA A 225 11.93 31.33 30.39
CA ALA A 225 11.31 32.58 29.99
C ALA A 225 12.41 33.58 29.64
N THR A 226 12.14 34.36 28.59
CA THR A 226 13.04 35.37 28.06
C THR A 226 12.28 36.67 27.99
N ASP A 227 12.87 37.71 28.59
CA ASP A 227 12.33 39.06 28.51
C ASP A 227 12.25 39.49 27.03
N ASN A 228 11.10 40.05 26.64
CA ASN A 228 10.84 40.52 25.29
C ASN A 228 10.72 42.07 25.25
N ASN A 229 11.14 42.75 26.33
CA ASN A 229 11.16 44.21 26.42
C ASN A 229 12.47 44.81 25.89
N ASN A 230 12.37 45.96 25.21
CA ASN A 230 13.47 46.61 24.48
C ASN A 230 14.40 47.46 25.36
N VAL A 231 14.24 47.43 26.70
CA VAL A 231 14.97 48.28 27.65
C VAL A 231 15.57 47.40 28.75
N ALA A 232 16.84 47.02 28.58
CA ALA A 232 17.55 46.10 29.47
C ALA A 232 17.85 46.73 30.85
N THR A 233 16.89 46.70 31.78
CA THR A 233 17.11 46.97 33.20
C THR A 233 17.07 45.67 34.00
N GLN A 234 18.17 44.92 33.95
CA GLN A 234 18.52 43.68 34.66
C GLN A 234 17.35 42.75 35.06
N VAL A 235 17.23 41.61 34.37
CA VAL A 235 16.34 40.50 34.73
C VAL A 235 17.14 39.19 34.73
N ALA A 236 17.24 38.49 35.86
CA ALA A 236 18.14 37.34 36.02
C ALA A 236 17.48 35.97 35.84
N SER A 237 16.29 35.75 36.41
CA SER A 237 15.47 34.54 36.21
C SER A 237 14.00 34.94 36.10
N ILE A 238 13.27 34.37 35.15
CA ILE A 238 11.87 34.76 34.85
C ILE A 238 10.90 33.59 35.05
N ALA A 239 11.36 32.35 35.13
CA ALA A 239 10.48 31.21 35.35
C ALA A 239 11.06 30.25 36.39
N THR A 240 10.21 29.80 37.30
CA THR A 240 10.44 28.71 38.22
C THR A 240 9.31 27.71 38.06
N LEU A 241 9.67 26.44 37.86
CA LEU A 241 8.70 25.35 37.78
C LEU A 241 7.94 25.23 39.10
N THR A 242 6.62 25.25 39.03
CA THR A 242 5.77 25.12 40.22
C THR A 242 4.91 23.88 40.19
N THR A 243 4.25 23.58 39.07
CA THR A 243 3.42 22.38 38.92
C THR A 243 3.38 21.89 37.47
N ALA A 244 2.63 20.83 37.21
CA ALA A 244 2.31 20.38 35.86
C ALA A 244 1.33 21.30 35.10
N SER A 245 0.65 22.23 35.79
CA SER A 245 -0.36 23.12 35.21
C SER A 245 0.08 24.57 35.12
N ASN A 246 1.16 24.95 35.81
CA ASN A 246 1.63 26.32 35.87
C ASN A 246 3.12 26.40 36.21
N PHE A 247 3.68 27.57 35.93
CA PHE A 247 4.96 28.01 36.45
C PHE A 247 4.78 29.34 37.19
N ALA A 248 5.65 29.62 38.16
CA ALA A 248 5.77 30.94 38.76
C ALA A 248 6.87 31.73 38.07
N PHE A 249 6.78 33.05 38.14
CA PHE A 249 7.86 33.94 37.75
C PHE A 249 8.24 34.84 38.92
N ALA A 250 9.53 35.20 38.98
CA ALA A 250 10.05 36.16 39.93
C ALA A 250 11.23 36.91 39.32
N ALA A 251 11.04 38.16 38.94
CA ALA A 251 12.09 38.97 38.34
C ALA A 251 12.87 39.74 39.42
N ALA A 252 14.20 39.59 39.44
CA ALA A 252 15.09 40.44 40.23
C ALA A 252 15.51 41.66 39.40
N GLN A 253 14.84 42.80 39.59
CA GLN A 253 15.25 44.09 39.01
C GLN A 253 16.17 44.85 39.96
N GLY A 254 17.25 45.42 39.41
CA GLY A 254 18.22 46.22 40.17
C GLY A 254 17.60 47.52 40.69
N ALA A 255 17.43 47.62 42.01
CA ALA A 255 17.16 48.84 42.78
C ALA A 255 15.95 49.70 42.34
N SER A 256 14.73 49.15 42.39
CA SER A 256 13.52 49.86 42.82
C SER A 256 12.42 48.83 43.13
N ALA A 257 11.59 49.08 44.14
CA ALA A 257 10.57 48.15 44.62
C ALA A 257 9.65 47.65 43.48
N TYR A 258 9.72 46.36 43.16
CA TYR A 258 8.84 45.57 42.29
C TYR A 258 8.18 46.30 41.10
N ALA A 259 8.98 46.99 40.29
CA ALA A 259 8.51 47.54 39.03
C ALA A 259 8.05 46.41 38.09
N SER A 260 7.08 46.70 37.21
CA SER A 260 6.58 45.76 36.19
C SER A 260 7.73 45.07 35.44
N VAL A 261 7.57 43.78 35.13
CA VAL A 261 8.55 42.99 34.36
C VAL A 261 8.43 43.30 32.86
N GLY A 262 7.35 43.96 32.42
CA GLY A 262 7.05 44.13 31.01
C GLY A 262 6.49 42.85 30.39
N THR A 263 6.72 42.66 29.09
CA THR A 263 6.25 41.47 28.37
C THR A 263 7.41 40.50 28.20
N PHE A 264 7.21 39.24 28.55
CA PHE A 264 8.17 38.16 28.30
C PHE A 264 7.53 37.02 27.52
N ASN A 265 8.37 36.28 26.80
CA ASN A 265 7.99 35.04 26.15
C ASN A 265 8.48 33.86 26.98
N TRP A 266 7.79 32.73 26.91
CA TRP A 266 8.17 31.52 27.61
C TRP A 266 7.98 30.27 26.75
N LEU A 267 8.80 29.27 27.04
CA LEU A 267 8.76 27.93 26.45
C LEU A 267 8.86 26.90 27.57
N ALA A 268 7.93 25.95 27.60
CA ALA A 268 7.88 24.87 28.56
C ALA A 268 7.85 23.51 27.86
N VAL A 269 8.51 22.52 28.45
CA VAL A 269 8.55 21.14 27.96
C VAL A 269 8.20 20.19 29.10
N GLY A 270 7.37 19.18 28.82
CA GLY A 270 6.89 18.21 29.79
C GLY A 270 6.16 17.04 29.11
N TYR A 271 5.54 16.16 29.89
CA TYR A 271 4.77 15.00 29.41
C TYR A 271 3.72 14.59 30.44
#